data_AF-A0A7W0JHY3-F1
#
_entry.id   AF-A0A7W0JHY3-F1
#
_cell.length_a   1.000
_cell.length_b   1.000
_cell.length_c   1.000
_cell.angle_alpha   90.00
_cell.angle_beta   90.00
_cell.angle_gamma   90.00
#
_symmetry.space_group_name_H-M   'P 1'
#
loop_
_entity.id
_entity.type
_entity.pdbx_description
1 polymer ?
#
loop_
_entity_poly.entity_id
_entity_poly.type
_entity_poly.pdbx_seq_one_letter_code
_entity_poly.pdbx_strand_id
1 'polypeptide(L)'
;MENRKPLNFAQALRAKPGTATTEATSDDSQLSTIVDSQHATEPASQIPPSSPLSTTPPEIAIRHAPRQAVDSRKKVKADSRKGDRHRGDKVPFNNRLSSETVNRIKHFCVDHGLELQEFAELSAIHFMDSVDSQKIEKPASGLASDERELMILFKTEPSIINLYLQYNPENRWKPADDYEGMRYNGKDGRLIEIGIIQTQFNARFKKINSFKYYTTEIDIALETPLAEETIEIMLKQGRRRWNEATGRNA
;
A
#
# COMPACT_ATOMS: atom_id res chain seq x y z
N MET A 1 18.07 2.45 37.22
CA MET A 1 17.34 2.02 36.00
C MET A 1 15.94 2.57 36.11
N GLU A 2 15.69 3.71 35.45
CA GLU A 2 14.40 4.40 35.50
C GLU A 2 13.43 3.79 34.48
N ASN A 3 12.32 3.24 34.98
CA ASN A 3 11.21 2.74 34.18
C ASN A 3 10.47 3.92 33.53
N ARG A 4 10.78 4.22 32.27
CA ARG A 4 9.98 5.12 31.44
C ARG A 4 8.73 4.38 30.95
N LYS A 5 7.57 4.78 31.48
CA LYS A 5 6.25 4.35 30.98
C LYS A 5 6.06 4.81 29.52
N PRO A 6 5.45 3.99 28.65
CA PRO A 6 5.13 4.40 27.29
C PRO A 6 4.08 5.51 27.31
N LEU A 7 4.34 6.58 26.55
CA LEU A 7 3.40 7.68 26.34
C LEU A 7 2.15 7.17 25.62
N ASN A 8 0.97 7.39 26.23
CA ASN A 8 -0.32 7.05 25.65
C ASN A 8 -0.75 8.17 24.69
N PHE A 9 -0.57 7.96 23.38
CA PHE A 9 -0.87 8.94 22.34
C PHE A 9 -2.36 9.34 22.28
N ALA A 10 -3.25 8.48 22.77
CA ALA A 10 -4.70 8.75 22.82
C ALA A 10 -5.07 9.92 23.77
N GLN A 11 -4.18 10.35 24.66
CA GLN A 11 -4.41 11.51 25.53
C GLN A 11 -3.97 12.85 24.91
N ALA A 12 -3.13 12.85 23.87
CA ALA A 12 -2.61 14.08 23.27
C ALA A 12 -3.66 14.82 22.41
N LEU A 13 -4.69 14.12 21.92
CA LEU A 13 -5.73 14.71 21.07
C LEU A 13 -6.97 15.21 21.84
N ARG A 14 -7.00 15.08 23.17
CA ARG A 14 -8.17 15.45 24.00
C ARG A 14 -8.02 16.75 24.78
N ALA A 15 -6.91 17.48 24.62
CA ALA A 15 -6.73 18.78 25.23
C ALA A 15 -7.50 19.86 24.44
N LYS A 16 -8.81 19.99 24.72
CA LYS A 16 -9.56 21.21 24.39
C LYS A 16 -9.24 22.29 25.44
N PRO A 17 -8.99 23.54 25.04
CA PRO A 17 -8.97 24.65 25.99
C PRO A 17 -10.38 24.88 26.51
N GLY A 18 -10.49 24.97 27.85
CA GLY A 18 -11.74 25.32 28.52
C GLY A 18 -12.02 26.82 28.52
N THR A 19 -13.28 27.13 28.84
CA THR A 19 -13.97 28.40 29.22
C THR A 19 -15.18 28.60 28.31
N ALA A 20 -16.39 28.93 28.76
CA ALA A 20 -16.91 29.22 30.10
C ALA A 20 -18.42 28.93 30.13
N THR A 21 -18.91 28.70 31.35
CA THR A 21 -20.30 28.62 31.79
C THR A 21 -21.06 29.91 31.50
N THR A 22 -22.31 29.82 31.02
CA THR A 22 -23.35 30.82 31.33
C THR A 22 -24.73 30.15 31.29
N GLU A 23 -25.47 30.34 32.36
CA GLU A 23 -26.83 29.85 32.63
C GLU A 23 -27.92 30.71 31.97
N ALA A 24 -29.14 30.14 31.95
CA ALA A 24 -30.47 30.75 31.75
C ALA A 24 -30.77 31.26 30.32
N THR A 25 -31.97 31.09 29.73
CA THR A 25 -33.33 31.10 30.27
C THR A 25 -34.31 30.53 29.22
N SER A 26 -35.49 30.11 29.68
CA SER A 26 -36.71 29.74 28.94
C SER A 26 -37.14 30.77 27.88
N ASP A 27 -37.72 30.33 26.76
CA ASP A 27 -39.15 30.59 26.43
C ASP A 27 -39.59 30.12 25.03
N ASP A 28 -40.86 29.69 25.01
CA ASP A 28 -41.74 29.40 23.88
C ASP A 28 -41.76 30.47 22.79
N SER A 29 -41.87 30.04 21.52
CA SER A 29 -43.01 30.40 20.63
C SER A 29 -42.74 30.16 19.14
N GLN A 30 -43.61 29.34 18.56
CA GLN A 30 -44.45 29.60 17.38
C GLN A 30 -43.86 30.05 16.03
N LEU A 31 -44.15 29.23 15.01
CA LEU A 31 -44.83 29.57 13.74
C LEU A 31 -44.28 30.75 12.90
N SER A 32 -43.80 30.44 11.67
CA SER A 32 -44.54 30.67 10.41
C SER A 32 -43.62 30.92 9.19
N THR A 33 -44.06 30.37 8.06
CA THR A 33 -44.06 30.88 6.66
C THR A 33 -42.76 31.30 5.95
N ILE A 34 -42.39 30.61 4.85
CA ILE A 34 -42.68 30.87 3.41
C ILE A 34 -41.90 32.09 2.84
N VAL A 35 -41.46 31.91 1.58
CA VAL A 35 -41.00 32.89 0.57
C VAL A 35 -39.47 32.96 0.47
N ASP A 36 -38.80 33.01 -0.68
CA ASP A 36 -39.02 32.66 -2.10
C ASP A 36 -37.69 33.10 -2.78
N SER A 37 -37.37 32.47 -3.92
CA SER A 37 -36.74 33.12 -5.07
C SER A 37 -35.28 33.66 -5.06
N GLN A 38 -34.51 33.08 -5.98
CA GLN A 38 -33.86 33.73 -7.14
C GLN A 38 -32.32 33.83 -7.23
N HIS A 39 -31.85 33.15 -8.29
CA HIS A 39 -30.91 33.55 -9.35
C HIS A 39 -29.42 33.85 -9.07
N ALA A 40 -28.62 32.97 -9.69
CA ALA A 40 -27.60 33.22 -10.73
C ALA A 40 -26.43 34.18 -10.43
N THR A 41 -25.22 33.72 -10.75
CA THR A 41 -24.36 34.27 -11.84
C THR A 41 -23.01 33.54 -11.85
N GLU A 42 -22.75 32.80 -12.93
CA GLU A 42 -21.40 32.41 -13.36
C GLU A 42 -20.60 33.65 -13.77
N PRO A 43 -19.28 33.63 -13.59
CA PRO A 43 -18.45 34.09 -14.70
C PRO A 43 -17.34 33.11 -15.05
N ALA A 44 -17.35 32.74 -16.33
CA ALA A 44 -16.24 32.19 -17.08
C ALA A 44 -15.10 33.21 -17.27
N SER A 45 -13.86 32.75 -17.21
CA SER A 45 -12.65 33.26 -17.89
C SER A 45 -11.42 32.58 -17.28
N GLN A 46 -10.32 32.26 -17.96
CA GLN A 46 -9.86 32.43 -19.33
C GLN A 46 -8.63 31.52 -19.45
N ILE A 47 -8.52 30.74 -20.52
CA ILE A 47 -7.32 29.96 -20.84
C ILE A 47 -6.38 30.84 -21.67
N PRO A 48 -5.12 31.09 -21.28
CA PRO A 48 -4.13 31.68 -22.16
C PRO A 48 -3.53 30.64 -23.13
N PRO A 49 -3.17 31.07 -24.35
CA PRO A 49 -2.76 30.19 -25.46
C PRO A 49 -1.35 29.62 -25.33
N SER A 50 -1.17 28.50 -26.03
CA SER A 50 0.03 27.70 -26.17
C SER A 50 1.11 28.40 -27.00
N SER A 51 2.32 28.54 -26.46
CA SER A 51 3.51 28.92 -27.23
C SER A 51 4.16 27.67 -27.83
N PRO A 52 4.48 27.67 -29.15
CA PRO A 52 5.25 26.60 -29.77
C PRO A 52 6.75 26.88 -29.62
N LEU A 53 7.46 26.09 -28.80
CA LEU A 53 8.92 26.08 -28.77
C LEU A 53 9.44 25.08 -29.81
N SER A 54 10.00 25.65 -30.87
CA SER A 54 10.83 24.97 -31.87
C SER A 54 12.30 25.18 -31.50
N THR A 55 13.00 24.14 -31.05
CA THR A 55 14.46 24.14 -31.02
C THR A 55 15.02 22.71 -31.20
N THR A 56 15.37 22.42 -32.45
CA THR A 56 16.56 21.71 -32.94
C THR A 56 17.26 20.68 -32.03
N PRO A 57 17.40 19.41 -32.45
CA PRO A 57 18.27 18.44 -31.79
C PRO A 57 19.74 18.69 -32.15
N PRO A 58 20.70 18.58 -31.21
CA PRO A 58 22.12 18.67 -31.52
C PRO A 58 22.61 17.41 -32.25
N GLU A 59 23.25 17.65 -33.40
CA GLU A 59 23.96 16.68 -34.21
C GLU A 59 25.19 16.14 -33.45
N ILE A 60 25.11 14.90 -32.99
CA ILE A 60 26.23 14.21 -32.35
C ILE A 60 27.13 13.65 -33.47
N ALA A 61 28.26 14.30 -33.67
CA ALA A 61 29.34 13.81 -34.52
C ALA A 61 29.95 12.52 -33.93
N ILE A 62 29.55 11.36 -34.46
CA ILE A 62 30.13 10.07 -34.13
C ILE A 62 31.50 9.97 -34.81
N ARG A 63 32.56 10.23 -34.05
CA ARG A 63 33.94 9.92 -34.46
C ARG A 63 34.14 8.41 -34.42
N HIS A 64 34.32 7.81 -35.60
CA HIS A 64 34.76 6.42 -35.73
C HIS A 64 36.19 6.26 -35.18
N ALA A 65 36.33 5.54 -34.06
CA ALA A 65 37.62 5.03 -33.60
C ALA A 65 38.00 3.74 -34.36
N PRO A 66 39.28 3.53 -34.70
CA PRO A 66 39.72 2.38 -35.46
C PRO A 66 39.59 1.08 -34.65
N ARG A 67 39.07 0.04 -35.31
CA ARG A 67 39.00 -1.34 -34.83
C ARG A 67 40.41 -1.84 -34.47
N GLN A 68 40.72 -1.93 -33.17
CA GLN A 68 41.83 -2.75 -32.70
C GLN A 68 41.43 -4.22 -32.79
N ALA A 69 42.18 -4.96 -33.59
CA ALA A 69 42.16 -6.42 -33.64
C ALA A 69 42.53 -6.96 -32.25
N VAL A 70 41.60 -7.67 -31.62
CA VAL A 70 41.85 -8.35 -30.35
C VAL A 70 42.60 -9.64 -30.64
N ASP A 71 43.88 -9.57 -30.32
CA ASP A 71 44.84 -10.66 -30.27
C ASP A 71 44.29 -11.82 -29.43
N SER A 72 44.11 -12.98 -30.05
CA SER A 72 43.75 -14.24 -29.41
C SER A 72 44.88 -14.75 -28.53
N ARG A 73 44.95 -14.26 -27.28
CA ARG A 73 45.91 -14.74 -26.28
C ARG A 73 45.43 -16.03 -25.61
N LYS A 74 46.16 -17.09 -25.94
CA LYS A 74 46.47 -18.32 -25.18
C LYS A 74 45.71 -18.49 -23.85
N LYS A 75 44.89 -19.54 -23.79
CA LYS A 75 44.43 -20.20 -22.55
C LYS A 75 45.65 -20.61 -21.72
N VAL A 76 46.00 -19.79 -20.73
CA VAL A 76 46.85 -20.21 -19.62
C VAL A 76 45.99 -21.13 -18.75
N LYS A 77 46.39 -22.40 -18.64
CA LYS A 77 45.85 -23.32 -17.63
C LYS A 77 46.20 -22.71 -16.27
N ALA A 78 45.21 -22.16 -15.59
CA ALA A 78 45.36 -21.72 -14.23
C ALA A 78 45.59 -22.96 -13.36
N ASP A 79 46.77 -23.04 -12.76
CA ASP A 79 47.06 -23.95 -11.66
C ASP A 79 46.00 -23.78 -10.59
N SER A 80 45.29 -24.87 -10.32
CA SER A 80 44.31 -25.02 -9.25
C SER A 80 45.03 -24.87 -7.90
N ARG A 81 45.16 -23.63 -7.41
CA ARG A 81 45.55 -23.35 -6.03
C ARG A 81 44.45 -23.86 -5.10
N LYS A 82 44.75 -24.99 -4.47
CA LYS A 82 44.04 -25.61 -3.36
C LYS A 82 44.05 -24.64 -2.17
N GLY A 83 43.01 -23.82 -2.02
CA GLY A 83 43.01 -22.83 -0.93
C GLY A 83 41.78 -21.94 -0.73
N ASP A 84 40.77 -21.96 -1.61
CA ASP A 84 39.54 -21.18 -1.38
C ASP A 84 38.34 -22.12 -1.23
N ARG A 85 38.07 -22.53 0.02
CA ARG A 85 36.96 -23.42 0.38
C ARG A 85 35.59 -22.74 0.35
N HIS A 86 35.51 -21.43 0.09
CA HIS A 86 34.25 -20.68 0.04
C HIS A 86 33.72 -20.45 -1.39
N ARG A 87 34.46 -20.83 -2.43
CA ARG A 87 33.97 -20.84 -3.82
C ARG A 87 33.12 -22.07 -4.18
N GLY A 88 32.99 -23.04 -3.28
CA GLY A 88 32.28 -24.31 -3.53
C GLY A 88 30.77 -24.17 -3.76
N ASP A 89 30.15 -23.10 -3.28
CA ASP A 89 28.69 -22.95 -3.29
C ASP A 89 28.13 -22.17 -4.50
N LYS A 90 29.01 -21.66 -5.39
CA LYS A 90 28.55 -20.94 -6.58
C LYS A 90 28.22 -21.92 -7.70
N VAL A 91 26.93 -22.13 -7.95
CA VAL A 91 26.46 -22.93 -9.10
C VAL A 91 26.46 -22.05 -10.36
N PRO A 92 27.07 -22.49 -11.47
CA PRO A 92 27.04 -21.73 -12.71
C PRO A 92 25.61 -21.60 -13.24
N PHE A 93 25.16 -20.38 -13.46
CA PHE A 93 23.83 -20.07 -14.00
C PHE A 93 23.99 -19.47 -15.41
N ASN A 94 23.50 -20.20 -16.42
CA ASN A 94 23.54 -19.75 -17.83
C ASN A 94 22.13 -19.36 -18.28
N ASN A 95 21.90 -18.05 -18.44
CA ASN A 95 20.64 -17.52 -18.95
C ASN A 95 20.80 -17.07 -20.41
N ARG A 96 19.83 -17.39 -21.27
CA ARG A 96 19.78 -16.94 -22.66
C ARG A 96 18.87 -15.72 -22.74
N LEU A 97 19.49 -14.54 -22.82
CA LEU A 97 18.80 -13.26 -22.94
C LEU A 97 18.96 -12.70 -24.36
N SER A 98 18.01 -11.86 -24.78
CA SER A 98 18.15 -11.10 -26.03
C SER A 98 19.33 -10.12 -25.92
N SER A 99 19.96 -9.80 -27.05
CA SER A 99 21.07 -8.83 -27.08
C SER A 99 20.66 -7.45 -26.57
N GLU A 100 19.42 -7.04 -26.84
CA GLU A 100 18.87 -5.78 -26.35
C GLU A 100 18.77 -5.77 -24.82
N THR A 101 18.21 -6.83 -24.23
CA THR A 101 18.09 -6.97 -22.78
C THR A 101 19.46 -6.93 -22.11
N VAL A 102 20.45 -7.63 -22.66
CA VAL A 102 21.82 -7.64 -22.14
C VAL A 102 22.43 -6.23 -22.16
N ASN A 103 22.20 -5.46 -23.23
CA ASN A 103 22.71 -4.09 -23.31
C ASN A 103 22.05 -3.18 -22.27
N ARG A 104 20.73 -3.29 -22.07
CA ARG A 104 20.02 -2.52 -21.03
C ARG A 104 20.55 -2.85 -19.62
N ILE A 105 20.75 -4.12 -19.32
CA ILE A 105 21.31 -4.56 -18.03
C ILE A 105 22.71 -3.98 -17.84
N LYS A 106 23.57 -4.04 -18.87
CA LYS A 106 24.93 -3.49 -18.79
C LYS A 106 24.93 -1.99 -18.51
N HIS A 107 24.08 -1.22 -19.19
CA HIS A 107 23.94 0.22 -18.92
C HIS A 107 23.51 0.47 -17.48
N PHE A 108 22.47 -0.23 -17.01
CA PHE A 108 22.01 -0.12 -15.63
C PHE A 108 23.13 -0.44 -14.61
N CYS A 109 23.90 -1.50 -14.83
CA CYS A 109 25.05 -1.87 -14.00
C CYS A 109 26.12 -0.78 -13.97
N VAL A 110 26.46 -0.18 -15.11
CA VAL A 110 27.44 0.91 -15.20
C VAL A 110 26.97 2.14 -14.43
N ASP A 111 25.70 2.52 -14.63
CA ASP A 111 25.13 3.72 -14.01
C ASP A 111 25.07 3.62 -12.47
N HIS A 112 24.93 2.40 -11.94
CA HIS A 112 24.79 2.13 -10.51
C HIS A 112 26.04 1.51 -9.87
N GLY A 113 27.13 1.34 -10.63
CA GLY A 113 28.38 0.77 -10.13
C GLY A 113 28.27 -0.69 -9.66
N LEU A 114 27.41 -1.49 -10.32
CA LEU A 114 27.14 -2.88 -9.95
C LEU A 114 27.85 -3.87 -10.87
N GLU A 115 28.29 -5.00 -10.32
CA GLU A 115 28.69 -6.14 -11.13
C GLU A 115 27.45 -6.85 -11.72
N LEU A 116 27.62 -7.48 -12.89
CA LEU A 116 26.52 -8.21 -13.54
C LEU A 116 25.99 -9.36 -12.66
N GLN A 117 26.86 -9.98 -11.85
CA GLN A 117 26.48 -11.00 -10.88
C GLN A 117 25.56 -10.42 -9.79
N GLU A 118 25.93 -9.27 -9.21
CA GLU A 118 25.15 -8.60 -8.16
C GLU A 118 23.78 -8.17 -8.68
N PHE A 119 23.72 -7.66 -9.92
CA PHE A 119 22.45 -7.36 -10.57
C PHE A 119 21.56 -8.59 -10.69
N ALA A 120 22.11 -9.73 -11.11
CA ALA A 120 21.33 -10.96 -11.25
C ALA A 120 20.78 -11.44 -9.91
N GLU A 121 21.61 -11.42 -8.85
CA GLU A 121 21.20 -11.80 -7.49
C GLU A 121 20.11 -10.84 -6.95
N LEU A 122 20.31 -9.53 -7.09
CA LEU A 122 19.35 -8.52 -6.65
C LEU A 122 18.01 -8.62 -7.40
N SER A 123 18.07 -8.81 -8.72
CA SER A 123 16.87 -8.97 -9.55
C SER A 123 16.08 -10.23 -9.19
N ALA A 124 16.77 -11.32 -8.83
CA ALA A 124 16.13 -12.57 -8.41
C ALA A 124 15.42 -12.40 -7.06
N ILE A 125 16.07 -11.75 -6.08
CA ILE A 125 15.46 -11.44 -4.78
C ILE A 125 14.23 -10.56 -4.98
N HIS A 126 14.36 -9.45 -5.69
CA HIS A 126 13.25 -8.53 -5.96
C HIS A 126 12.10 -9.21 -6.71
N PHE A 127 12.40 -10.09 -7.66
CA PHE A 127 11.37 -10.86 -8.35
C PHE A 127 10.65 -11.83 -7.41
N MET A 128 11.37 -12.55 -6.55
CA MET A 128 10.77 -13.44 -5.55
C MET A 128 9.89 -12.65 -4.59
N ASP A 129 10.38 -11.53 -4.06
CA ASP A 129 9.62 -10.65 -3.18
C ASP A 129 8.37 -10.09 -3.85
N SER A 130 8.47 -9.70 -5.13
CA SER A 130 7.32 -9.21 -5.91
C SER A 130 6.31 -10.31 -6.18
N VAL A 131 6.75 -11.53 -6.50
CA VAL A 131 5.87 -12.68 -6.73
C VAL A 131 5.19 -13.10 -5.43
N ASP A 132 5.91 -13.10 -4.31
CA ASP A 132 5.34 -13.47 -3.02
C ASP A 132 4.40 -12.38 -2.50
N SER A 133 4.72 -11.10 -2.71
CA SER A 133 3.80 -9.99 -2.46
C SER A 133 2.55 -10.11 -3.34
N GLN A 134 2.68 -10.47 -4.62
CA GLN A 134 1.52 -10.74 -5.47
C GLN A 134 0.73 -11.97 -5.03
N LYS A 135 1.32 -13.02 -4.45
CA LYS A 135 0.52 -14.12 -3.87
C LYS A 135 -0.30 -13.66 -2.67
N ILE A 136 0.21 -12.68 -1.93
CA ILE A 136 -0.46 -12.08 -0.77
C ILE A 136 -1.49 -11.03 -1.22
N GLU A 137 -1.24 -10.34 -2.34
CA GLU A 137 -1.99 -9.16 -2.79
C GLU A 137 -2.71 -9.31 -4.14
N LYS A 138 -2.76 -10.50 -4.76
CA LYS A 138 -3.53 -10.72 -5.99
C LYS A 138 -4.95 -11.16 -5.64
N PRO A 139 -5.94 -10.25 -5.63
CA PRO A 139 -7.31 -10.65 -5.90
C PRO A 139 -7.32 -11.16 -7.34
N ALA A 140 -7.34 -12.47 -7.51
CA ALA A 140 -7.50 -13.06 -8.82
C ALA A 140 -8.80 -12.53 -9.43
N SER A 141 -8.69 -11.97 -10.63
CA SER A 141 -9.79 -11.52 -11.51
C SER A 141 -10.69 -12.68 -12.01
N GLY A 142 -10.81 -13.75 -11.23
CA GLY A 142 -11.93 -14.67 -11.26
C GLY A 142 -12.35 -14.79 -9.81
N LEU A 143 -13.50 -14.19 -9.46
CA LEU A 143 -14.10 -14.29 -8.13
C LEU A 143 -13.93 -15.73 -7.64
N ALA A 144 -13.26 -15.91 -6.50
CA ALA A 144 -13.16 -17.24 -5.90
C ALA A 144 -14.60 -17.79 -5.75
N SER A 145 -14.80 -19.11 -5.85
CA SER A 145 -16.14 -19.70 -5.74
C SER A 145 -16.90 -19.18 -4.52
N ASP A 146 -16.17 -19.03 -3.40
CA ASP A 146 -16.65 -18.49 -2.13
C ASP A 146 -17.10 -17.02 -2.25
N GLU A 147 -16.43 -16.23 -3.07
CA GLU A 147 -16.75 -14.81 -3.30
C GLU A 147 -18.07 -14.63 -4.07
N ARG A 148 -18.30 -15.47 -5.09
CA ARG A 148 -19.58 -15.51 -5.82
C ARG A 148 -20.71 -15.97 -4.90
N GLU A 149 -20.47 -16.97 -4.05
CA GLU A 149 -21.45 -17.44 -3.07
C GLU A 149 -21.81 -16.34 -2.05
N LEU A 150 -20.81 -15.60 -1.56
CA LEU A 150 -21.03 -14.44 -0.69
C LEU A 150 -21.88 -13.36 -1.37
N MET A 151 -21.63 -13.04 -2.65
CA MET A 151 -22.46 -12.08 -3.38
C MET A 151 -23.92 -12.54 -3.58
N ILE A 152 -24.16 -13.85 -3.64
CA ILE A 152 -25.52 -14.40 -3.73
C ILE A 152 -26.25 -14.27 -2.38
N LEU A 153 -25.53 -14.42 -1.27
CA LEU A 153 -26.08 -14.46 0.08
C LEU A 153 -26.19 -13.08 0.75
N PHE A 154 -25.28 -12.17 0.42
CA PHE A 154 -25.07 -10.93 1.15
C PHE A 154 -24.96 -9.73 0.21
N LYS A 155 -25.43 -8.57 0.67
CA LYS A 155 -25.39 -7.32 -0.11
C LYS A 155 -24.08 -6.56 0.10
N THR A 156 -23.35 -6.83 1.17
CA THR A 156 -22.02 -6.28 1.41
C THR A 156 -21.03 -6.82 0.39
N GLU A 157 -20.12 -5.96 -0.09
CA GLU A 157 -19.08 -6.39 -1.01
C GLU A 157 -18.19 -7.49 -0.38
N PRO A 158 -17.90 -8.58 -1.11
CA PRO A 158 -17.12 -9.69 -0.56
C PRO A 158 -15.74 -9.29 -0.05
N SER A 159 -15.12 -8.26 -0.61
CA SER A 159 -13.86 -7.69 -0.14
C SER A 159 -13.92 -7.27 1.34
N ILE A 160 -15.02 -6.64 1.76
CA ILE A 160 -15.25 -6.19 3.14
C ILE A 160 -15.49 -7.40 4.06
N ILE A 161 -16.27 -8.37 3.58
CA ILE A 161 -16.56 -9.61 4.32
C ILE A 161 -15.26 -10.38 4.56
N ASN A 162 -14.47 -10.58 3.51
CA ASN A 162 -13.20 -11.29 3.55
C ASN A 162 -12.21 -10.59 4.50
N LEU A 163 -12.15 -9.26 4.44
CA LEU A 163 -11.33 -8.46 5.34
C LEU A 163 -11.74 -8.67 6.81
N TYR A 164 -13.04 -8.59 7.13
CA TYR A 164 -13.51 -8.87 8.49
C TYR A 164 -13.14 -10.27 8.97
N LEU A 165 -13.31 -11.29 8.13
CA LEU A 165 -13.02 -12.68 8.45
C LEU A 165 -11.52 -12.96 8.58
N GLN A 166 -10.67 -12.25 7.83
CA GLN A 166 -9.21 -12.34 7.97
C GLN A 166 -8.75 -11.99 9.40
N TYR A 167 -9.35 -10.95 9.99
CA TYR A 167 -9.08 -10.52 11.36
C TYR A 167 -9.91 -11.29 12.41
N ASN A 168 -10.94 -12.01 12.00
CA ASN A 168 -11.83 -12.77 12.88
C ASN A 168 -12.16 -14.16 12.29
N PRO A 169 -11.18 -15.06 12.14
CA PRO A 169 -11.36 -16.32 11.41
C PRO A 169 -12.32 -17.29 12.10
N GLU A 170 -12.55 -17.12 13.41
CA GLU A 170 -13.50 -17.95 14.17
C GLU A 170 -14.96 -17.50 14.01
N ASN A 171 -15.19 -16.34 13.39
CA ASN A 171 -16.52 -15.80 13.21
C ASN A 171 -17.09 -16.17 11.85
N ARG A 172 -18.40 -15.97 11.71
CA ARG A 172 -19.12 -16.05 10.44
C ARG A 172 -19.79 -14.72 10.19
N TRP A 173 -19.86 -14.32 8.93
CA TRP A 173 -20.64 -13.16 8.51
C TRP A 173 -22.14 -13.45 8.71
N LYS A 174 -22.84 -12.56 9.42
CA LYS A 174 -24.27 -12.73 9.73
C LYS A 174 -25.10 -11.68 8.97
N PRO A 175 -26.40 -11.90 8.79
CA PRO A 175 -27.29 -10.89 8.23
C PRO A 175 -27.26 -9.54 8.97
N ALA A 176 -27.08 -9.55 10.31
CA ALA A 176 -26.93 -8.32 11.08
C ALA A 176 -25.64 -7.54 10.75
N ASP A 177 -24.56 -8.26 10.43
CA ASP A 177 -23.30 -7.65 10.00
C ASP A 177 -23.43 -7.12 8.57
N ASP A 178 -24.22 -7.79 7.71
CA ASP A 178 -24.50 -7.35 6.34
C ASP A 178 -25.15 -5.96 6.28
N TYR A 179 -26.15 -5.69 7.14
CA TYR A 179 -26.76 -4.35 7.21
C TYR A 179 -25.75 -3.25 7.55
N GLU A 180 -24.80 -3.54 8.44
CA GLU A 180 -23.78 -2.58 8.87
C GLU A 180 -22.62 -2.47 7.87
N GLY A 181 -22.34 -3.54 7.11
CA GLY A 181 -21.29 -3.60 6.08
C GLY A 181 -21.66 -2.90 4.78
N MET A 182 -22.93 -2.98 4.37
CA MET A 182 -23.43 -2.39 3.11
C MET A 182 -23.10 -0.91 2.92
N ARG A 183 -23.08 -0.11 3.98
CA ARG A 183 -22.77 1.34 3.89
C ARG A 183 -21.34 1.63 3.43
N TYR A 184 -20.45 0.64 3.55
CA TYR A 184 -19.04 0.75 3.20
C TYR A 184 -18.72 0.19 1.81
N ASN A 185 -19.71 -0.31 1.07
CA ASN A 185 -19.53 -0.75 -0.31
C ASN A 185 -18.98 0.41 -1.16
N GLY A 186 -17.96 0.12 -1.99
CA GLY A 186 -17.30 1.12 -2.83
C GLY A 186 -16.43 2.15 -2.09
N LYS A 187 -16.25 2.00 -0.77
CA LYS A 187 -15.25 2.79 -0.02
C LYS A 187 -13.86 2.18 -0.18
N ASP A 188 -12.82 2.95 0.12
CA ASP A 188 -11.44 2.45 0.09
C ASP A 188 -11.25 1.36 1.15
N GLY A 189 -11.04 0.13 0.69
CA GLY A 189 -10.84 -1.04 1.56
C GLY A 189 -9.66 -0.89 2.52
N ARG A 190 -8.66 -0.06 2.19
CA ARG A 190 -7.51 0.21 3.05
C ARG A 190 -7.91 0.98 4.31
N LEU A 191 -8.82 1.95 4.16
CA LEU A 191 -9.33 2.73 5.30
C LEU A 191 -10.24 1.86 6.18
N ILE A 192 -11.03 0.97 5.56
CA ILE A 192 -11.82 -0.04 6.30
C ILE A 192 -10.89 -0.94 7.12
N GLU A 193 -9.80 -1.43 6.53
CA GLU A 193 -8.81 -2.27 7.22
C GLU A 193 -8.14 -1.53 8.38
N ILE A 194 -7.77 -0.27 8.22
CA ILE A 194 -7.25 0.57 9.30
C ILE A 194 -8.25 0.61 10.46
N GLY A 195 -9.53 0.88 10.18
CA GLY A 195 -10.59 0.88 11.20
C GLY A 195 -10.73 -0.47 11.90
N ILE A 196 -10.63 -1.58 11.16
CA ILE A 196 -10.67 -2.93 11.72
C ILE A 196 -9.50 -3.18 12.67
N ILE A 197 -8.27 -2.94 12.21
CA ILE A 197 -7.04 -3.12 12.98
C ILE A 197 -7.08 -2.25 14.26
N GLN A 198 -7.51 -1.00 14.13
CA GLN A 198 -7.55 -0.08 15.27
C GLN A 198 -8.57 -0.51 16.33
N THR A 199 -9.75 -0.96 15.89
CA THR A 199 -10.74 -1.56 16.80
C THR A 199 -10.17 -2.76 17.54
N GLN A 200 -9.43 -3.64 16.84
CA GLN A 200 -8.79 -4.81 17.46
C GLN A 200 -7.77 -4.40 18.53
N PHE A 201 -6.94 -3.38 18.27
CA PHE A 201 -6.01 -2.86 19.28
C PHE A 201 -6.76 -2.28 20.48
N ASN A 202 -7.83 -1.52 20.25
CA ASN A 202 -8.65 -0.92 21.31
C ASN A 202 -9.33 -2.00 22.17
N ALA A 203 -9.77 -3.09 21.55
CA ALA A 203 -10.31 -4.26 22.22
C ALA A 203 -9.23 -5.15 22.89
N ARG A 204 -7.94 -4.81 22.75
CA ARG A 204 -6.79 -5.60 23.20
C ARG A 204 -6.82 -7.03 22.66
N PHE A 205 -7.18 -7.17 21.38
CA PHE A 205 -7.28 -8.45 20.67
C PHE A 205 -8.27 -9.44 21.28
N LYS A 206 -9.23 -8.96 22.09
CA LYS A 206 -10.36 -9.78 22.53
C LYS A 206 -11.24 -10.10 21.33
N LYS A 207 -11.84 -11.29 21.33
CA LYS A 207 -12.79 -11.71 20.30
C LYS A 207 -13.97 -10.73 20.21
N ILE A 208 -14.22 -10.20 19.01
CA ILE A 208 -15.34 -9.31 18.70
C ILE A 208 -16.31 -10.06 17.79
N ASN A 209 -17.55 -10.27 18.23
CA ASN A 209 -18.49 -11.21 17.59
C ASN A 209 -19.38 -10.63 16.48
N SER A 210 -19.24 -9.34 16.18
CA SER A 210 -20.06 -8.63 15.18
C SER A 210 -19.30 -7.48 14.55
N PHE A 211 -19.60 -7.24 13.27
CA PHE A 211 -19.06 -6.14 12.48
C PHE A 211 -19.47 -4.75 13.02
N LYS A 212 -20.60 -4.66 13.73
CA LYS A 212 -21.12 -3.41 14.32
C LYS A 212 -20.10 -2.67 15.19
N TYR A 213 -19.21 -3.38 15.88
CA TYR A 213 -18.23 -2.79 16.79
C TYR A 213 -17.05 -2.10 16.07
N TYR A 214 -16.87 -2.35 14.78
CA TYR A 214 -15.78 -1.77 13.99
C TYR A 214 -16.14 -0.42 13.37
N THR A 215 -17.44 -0.12 13.36
CA THR A 215 -18.06 0.92 12.54
C THR A 215 -17.57 2.31 12.93
N THR A 216 -17.46 2.58 14.23
CA THR A 216 -16.92 3.84 14.74
C THR A 216 -15.50 4.12 14.25
N GLU A 217 -14.58 3.15 14.31
CA GLU A 217 -13.19 3.38 13.88
C GLU A 217 -13.07 3.43 12.36
N ILE A 218 -13.91 2.67 11.62
CA ILE A 218 -13.99 2.76 10.16
C ILE A 218 -14.49 4.15 9.73
N ASP A 219 -15.55 4.65 10.36
CA ASP A 219 -16.10 5.99 10.07
C ASP A 219 -15.03 7.07 10.31
N ILE A 220 -14.30 6.99 11.43
CA ILE A 220 -13.18 7.90 11.74
C ILE A 220 -12.09 7.83 10.65
N ALA A 221 -11.70 6.63 10.22
CA ALA A 221 -10.67 6.46 9.19
C ALA A 221 -11.12 7.02 7.83
N LEU A 222 -12.40 6.89 7.47
CA LEU A 222 -12.97 7.42 6.23
C LEU A 222 -13.12 8.94 6.25
N GLU A 223 -13.41 9.54 7.41
CA GLU A 223 -13.56 10.99 7.56
C GLU A 223 -12.22 11.71 7.67
N THR A 224 -11.15 11.01 8.07
CA THR A 224 -9.82 11.60 8.24
C THR A 224 -9.13 11.76 6.88
N PRO A 225 -8.80 12.99 6.44
CA PRO A 225 -8.08 13.19 5.20
C PRO A 225 -6.62 12.73 5.39
N LEU A 226 -6.31 11.54 4.87
CA LEU A 226 -4.97 10.98 4.88
C LEU A 226 -4.41 10.98 3.45
N ALA A 227 -3.12 11.31 3.33
CA ALA A 227 -2.40 11.11 2.08
C ALA A 227 -2.19 9.61 1.82
N GLU A 228 -2.13 9.23 0.55
CA GLU A 228 -1.98 7.84 0.08
C GLU A 228 -0.81 7.13 0.77
N GLU A 229 0.35 7.78 0.82
CA GLU A 229 1.57 7.23 1.42
C GLU A 229 1.39 6.99 2.93
N THR A 230 0.58 7.82 3.59
CA THR A 230 0.29 7.70 5.02
C THR A 230 -0.58 6.48 5.28
N ILE A 231 -1.57 6.22 4.43
CA ILE A 231 -2.44 5.04 4.51
C ILE A 231 -1.59 3.76 4.40
N GLU A 232 -0.66 3.71 3.45
CA GLU A 232 0.24 2.56 3.27
C GLU A 232 1.14 2.33 4.49
N ILE A 233 1.73 3.39 5.04
CA ILE A 233 2.58 3.31 6.24
C ILE A 233 1.76 2.79 7.43
N MET A 234 0.55 3.32 7.63
CA MET A 234 -0.35 2.91 8.71
C MET A 234 -0.73 1.43 8.59
N LEU A 235 -1.09 0.98 7.39
CA LEU A 235 -1.41 -0.43 7.14
C LEU A 235 -0.21 -1.34 7.38
N LYS A 236 0.97 -0.97 6.85
CA LYS A 236 2.19 -1.76 7.02
C LYS A 236 2.54 -1.94 8.50
N GLN A 237 2.46 -0.86 9.28
CA GLN A 237 2.69 -0.91 10.73
C GLN A 237 1.60 -1.68 11.47
N GLY A 238 0.33 -1.45 11.11
CA GLY A 238 -0.83 -2.12 11.71
C GLY A 238 -0.79 -3.64 11.52
N ARG A 239 -0.61 -4.10 10.27
CA ARG A 239 -0.48 -5.52 9.91
C ARG A 239 0.69 -6.17 10.62
N ARG A 240 1.86 -5.51 10.66
CA ARG A 240 3.04 -6.00 11.39
C ARG A 240 2.71 -6.24 12.88
N ARG A 241 2.15 -5.23 13.54
CA ARG A 241 1.80 -5.32 14.98
C ARG A 241 0.73 -6.38 15.24
N TRP A 242 -0.23 -6.54 14.33
CA TRP A 242 -1.23 -7.59 14.40
C TRP A 242 -0.61 -8.99 14.32
N ASN A 243 0.30 -9.21 13.37
CA ASN A 243 1.01 -10.48 13.21
C ASN A 243 1.87 -10.81 14.44
N GLU A 244 2.60 -9.82 14.96
CA GLU A 244 3.38 -9.95 16.19
C GLU A 244 2.50 -10.32 17.40
N ALA A 245 1.32 -9.70 17.53
CA ALA A 245 0.41 -9.94 18.66
C ALA A 245 -0.34 -11.28 18.58
N THR A 246 -0.69 -11.72 17.38
CA THR A 246 -1.45 -12.95 17.15
C THR A 246 -0.57 -14.18 16.93
N GLY A 247 0.76 -13.99 16.87
CA GLY A 247 1.70 -15.07 16.58
C GLY A 247 1.56 -15.61 15.15
N ARG A 248 0.84 -14.92 14.27
CA ARG A 248 0.79 -15.20 12.83
C ARG A 248 2.03 -14.60 12.18
N ASN A 249 3.21 -15.08 12.54
CA ASN A 249 4.40 -14.81 11.75
C ASN A 249 4.44 -15.78 10.56
N ALA A 250 4.69 -15.18 9.40
CA ALA A 250 4.77 -15.74 8.05
C ALA A 250 5.68 -16.96 7.92
#